data_AF-A0A4S3J8M5-F1
#
_entry.id   AF-A0A4S3J8M5-F1
#
_cell.length_a   1.000
_cell.length_b   1.000
_cell.length_c   1.000
_cell.angle_alpha   90.00
_cell.angle_beta   90.00
_cell.angle_gamma   90.00
#
_symmetry.space_group_name_H-M   'P 1'
#
loop_
_entity.id
_entity.type
_entity.pdbx_description
1 polymer ?
#
loop_
_entity_poly.entity_id
_entity_poly.type
_entity_poly.pdbx_seq_one_letter_code
_entity_poly.pdbx_strand_id
1 'polypeptide(L)'
;MPGYLDRELMKAYTAFCSHCYRNIRKPYSFVTIGLSGCGAFGGNRQVKAIIQCYAASISNVPEIRYVLGGAEQKVFGDELNRFIGRLQSTTRRELEPRKLFDVLVRLGTDIQNGKAAVPKPDEIFEYVLKSL
;
A
#
# COMPACT_ATOMS: atom_id res chain seq x y z
N MET A 1 -3.27 11.49 -14.70
CA MET A 1 -4.18 10.52 -14.04
C MET A 1 -3.82 10.35 -12.56
N PRO A 2 -4.23 11.27 -11.67
CA PRO A 2 -4.24 11.03 -10.22
C PRO A 2 -5.31 9.98 -9.81
N GLY A 3 -6.45 9.98 -10.52
CA GLY A 3 -7.67 9.32 -10.05
C GLY A 3 -7.67 7.80 -9.89
N TYR A 4 -6.75 7.04 -10.49
CA TYR A 4 -6.73 5.58 -10.32
C TYR A 4 -6.19 5.14 -8.95
N LEU A 5 -5.18 5.86 -8.43
CA LEU A 5 -4.66 5.61 -7.09
C LEU A 5 -5.70 6.00 -6.05
N ASP A 6 -6.33 7.18 -6.21
CA ASP A 6 -7.41 7.66 -5.35
C ASP A 6 -8.60 6.69 -5.34
N ARG A 7 -8.97 6.14 -6.51
CA ARG A 7 -10.05 5.15 -6.64
C ARG A 7 -9.77 3.88 -5.84
N GLU A 8 -8.55 3.35 -5.93
CA GLU A 8 -8.19 2.13 -5.18
C GLU A 8 -8.03 2.39 -3.69
N LEU A 9 -7.49 3.55 -3.31
CA LEU A 9 -7.43 4.01 -1.91
C LEU A 9 -8.83 4.12 -1.33
N MET A 10 -9.75 4.80 -2.02
CA MET A 10 -11.12 4.98 -1.56
C MET A 10 -11.86 3.64 -1.43
N LYS A 11 -11.62 2.71 -2.35
CA LYS A 11 -12.18 1.35 -2.27
C LYS A 11 -11.71 0.61 -1.01
N ALA A 12 -10.40 0.64 -0.74
CA ALA A 12 -9.83 -0.01 0.45
C ALA A 12 -10.29 0.70 1.75
N TYR A 13 -10.24 2.02 1.78
CA TYR A 13 -10.70 2.85 2.90
C TYR A 13 -12.15 2.54 3.26
N THR A 14 -13.04 2.56 2.26
CA THR A 14 -14.48 2.29 2.47
C THR A 14 -14.68 0.93 3.14
N ALA A 15 -13.95 -0.10 2.71
CA ALA A 15 -14.01 -1.42 3.33
C ALA A 15 -13.47 -1.40 4.77
N PHE A 16 -12.30 -0.83 5.01
CA PHE A 16 -11.64 -0.79 6.32
C PHE A 16 -12.35 0.10 7.34
N CYS A 17 -13.23 1.00 6.88
CA CYS A 17 -14.03 1.89 7.72
C CYS A 17 -15.46 1.44 7.91
N SER A 18 -15.87 0.33 7.29
CA SER A 18 -17.27 -0.11 7.25
C SER A 18 -17.80 -0.62 8.59
N HIS A 19 -16.93 -0.83 9.59
CA HIS A 19 -17.36 -1.28 10.91
C HIS A 19 -17.94 -0.13 11.74
N CYS A 20 -19.27 -0.15 11.88
CA CYS A 20 -20.04 0.78 12.69
C CYS A 20 -20.88 0.01 13.71
N TYR A 21 -20.92 0.49 14.96
CA TYR A 21 -21.84 0.00 15.99
C TYR A 21 -22.64 1.16 16.55
N ARG A 22 -23.97 1.14 16.42
CA ARG A 22 -24.89 2.21 16.87
C ARG A 22 -24.46 3.61 16.38
N ASN A 23 -24.11 3.72 15.09
CA ASN A 23 -23.60 4.95 14.46
C ASN A 23 -22.26 5.48 15.01
N ILE A 24 -21.57 4.71 15.86
CA ILE A 24 -20.21 5.00 16.30
C ILE A 24 -19.25 4.16 15.46
N ARG A 25 -18.34 4.82 14.77
CA ARG A 25 -17.27 4.16 13.99
C ARG A 25 -16.33 3.45 14.96
N LYS A 26 -16.18 2.14 14.78
CA LYS A 26 -15.23 1.32 15.55
C LYS A 26 -14.21 0.77 14.58
N PRO A 27 -12.91 1.12 14.69
CA PRO A 27 -11.90 0.53 13.83
C PRO A 27 -11.83 -0.99 14.02
N TYR A 28 -11.53 -1.71 12.95
CA TYR A 28 -11.16 -3.12 13.07
C TYR A 28 -9.87 -3.26 13.87
N SER A 29 -9.76 -4.32 14.68
CA SER A 29 -8.50 -4.66 15.35
C SER A 29 -7.43 -5.14 14.37
N PHE A 30 -7.83 -5.75 13.26
CA PHE A 30 -6.97 -6.10 12.14
C PHE A 30 -7.81 -6.27 10.87
N VAL A 31 -7.16 -6.22 9.70
CA VAL A 31 -7.76 -6.61 8.42
C VAL A 31 -6.97 -7.76 7.79
N THR A 32 -7.66 -8.80 7.35
CA THR A 32 -7.06 -9.92 6.63
C THR A 32 -7.25 -9.71 5.13
N ILE A 33 -6.17 -9.71 4.36
CA ILE A 33 -6.19 -9.42 2.92
C ILE A 33 -5.25 -10.34 2.14
N GLY A 34 -5.38 -10.37 0.82
CA GLY A 34 -4.42 -11.00 -0.08
C GLY A 34 -3.92 -10.03 -1.15
N LEU A 35 -3.39 -10.58 -2.25
CA LEU A 35 -2.90 -9.83 -3.41
C LEU A 35 -4.06 -9.25 -4.26
N SER A 36 -4.83 -8.35 -3.66
CA SER A 36 -6.08 -7.80 -4.22
C SER A 36 -5.83 -7.11 -5.56
N GLY A 37 -6.35 -7.72 -6.62
CA GLY A 37 -6.24 -7.20 -7.98
C GLY A 37 -4.89 -7.44 -8.66
N CYS A 38 -4.01 -8.30 -8.12
CA CYS A 38 -2.66 -8.49 -8.69
C CYS A 38 -2.50 -9.74 -9.57
N GLY A 39 -3.43 -10.71 -9.49
CA GLY A 39 -3.44 -11.89 -10.36
C GLY A 39 -4.09 -11.57 -11.71
N ALA A 40 -5.32 -12.07 -11.91
CA ALA A 40 -6.07 -11.88 -13.16
C ALA A 40 -6.23 -10.41 -13.61
N PHE A 41 -6.21 -9.45 -12.68
CA PHE A 41 -6.36 -8.02 -12.99
C PHE A 41 -5.03 -7.29 -13.22
N GLY A 42 -3.88 -7.97 -13.12
CA GLY A 42 -2.57 -7.41 -13.49
C GLY A 42 -2.06 -6.24 -12.65
N GLY A 43 -2.65 -5.97 -11.49
CA GLY A 43 -2.22 -4.90 -10.60
C GLY A 43 -0.85 -5.17 -9.97
N ASN A 44 -0.04 -4.13 -9.80
CA ASN A 44 1.25 -4.27 -9.14
C ASN A 44 1.10 -4.52 -7.62
N ARG A 45 1.69 -5.62 -7.14
CA ARG A 45 1.59 -6.04 -5.73
C ARG A 45 2.21 -5.07 -4.72
N GLN A 46 3.32 -4.41 -5.07
CA GLN A 46 3.97 -3.43 -4.20
C GLN A 46 3.15 -2.14 -4.10
N VAL A 47 2.65 -1.64 -5.24
CA VAL A 47 1.73 -0.49 -5.28
C VAL A 47 0.46 -0.76 -4.47
N LYS A 48 -0.17 -1.93 -4.66
CA LYS A 48 -1.36 -2.32 -3.91
C LYS A 48 -1.09 -2.41 -2.41
N ALA A 49 0.06 -2.95 -2.01
CA ALA A 49 0.42 -3.04 -0.61
C ALA A 49 0.56 -1.66 0.05
N ILE A 50 1.23 -0.71 -0.61
CA ILE A 50 1.33 0.66 -0.10
C ILE A 50 -0.05 1.32 0.02
N ILE A 51 -0.92 1.16 -0.98
CA ILE A 51 -2.30 1.69 -0.94
C ILE A 51 -3.07 1.08 0.24
N GLN A 52 -2.96 -0.23 0.46
CA GLN A 52 -3.63 -0.92 1.56
C GLN A 52 -3.08 -0.50 2.92
N CYS A 53 -1.76 -0.33 3.05
CA CYS A 53 -1.13 0.24 4.25
C CYS A 53 -1.63 1.65 4.54
N TYR A 54 -1.71 2.50 3.50
CA TYR A 54 -2.23 3.86 3.66
C TYR A 54 -3.69 3.84 4.10
N ALA A 55 -4.53 3.06 3.41
CA ALA A 55 -5.94 2.90 3.74
C ALA A 55 -6.14 2.44 5.18
N ALA A 56 -5.40 1.42 5.64
CA ALA A 56 -5.51 0.92 7.01
C ALA A 56 -5.14 2.00 8.04
N SER A 57 -4.09 2.76 7.78
CA SER A 57 -3.65 3.82 8.67
C SER A 57 -4.69 4.94 8.81
N ILE A 58 -5.22 5.48 7.70
CA ILE A 58 -6.28 6.51 7.76
C ILE A 58 -7.64 5.95 8.25
N SER A 59 -7.77 4.63 8.32
CA SER A 59 -8.93 3.94 8.88
C SER A 59 -8.77 3.62 10.38
N ASN A 60 -7.62 3.94 10.98
CA ASN A 60 -7.23 3.56 12.33
C ASN A 60 -7.22 2.04 12.58
N VAL A 61 -6.89 1.26 11.55
CA VAL A 61 -6.71 -0.19 11.66
C VAL A 61 -5.23 -0.47 11.99
N PRO A 62 -4.92 -1.04 13.17
CA PRO A 62 -3.54 -1.12 13.64
C PRO A 62 -2.73 -2.25 13.01
N GLU A 63 -3.39 -3.25 12.39
CA GLU A 63 -2.72 -4.43 11.85
C GLU A 63 -3.33 -4.87 10.51
N ILE A 64 -2.47 -5.21 9.55
CA ILE A 64 -2.85 -5.88 8.30
C ILE A 64 -2.21 -7.27 8.29
N ARG A 65 -3.02 -8.31 8.05
CA ARG A 65 -2.57 -9.70 7.91
C ARG A 65 -2.70 -10.13 6.46
N TYR A 66 -1.58 -10.42 5.81
CA TYR A 66 -1.56 -10.95 4.45
C TYR A 66 -1.71 -12.47 4.44
N VAL A 67 -2.65 -12.97 3.65
CA VAL A 67 -2.81 -14.38 3.30
C VAL A 67 -2.10 -14.61 1.98
N LEU A 68 -1.01 -15.37 2.02
CA LEU A 68 -0.12 -15.62 0.89
C LEU A 68 -0.03 -17.13 0.66
N GLY A 69 -0.34 -17.56 -0.57
CA GLY A 69 -0.34 -18.96 -0.99
C GLY A 69 0.83 -19.28 -1.93
N GLY A 70 1.65 -20.28 -1.54
CA GLY A 70 2.72 -20.79 -2.39
C GLY A 70 4.05 -20.05 -2.27
N ALA A 71 5.08 -20.59 -2.93
CA ALA A 71 6.46 -20.12 -2.81
C ALA A 71 6.64 -18.68 -3.34
N GLU A 72 6.02 -18.35 -4.48
CA GLU A 72 6.13 -17.01 -5.07
C GLU A 72 5.53 -15.93 -4.15
N GLN A 73 4.35 -16.18 -3.59
CA GLN A 73 3.71 -15.21 -2.69
C GLN A 73 4.46 -15.10 -1.36
N LYS A 74 5.11 -16.18 -0.89
CA LYS A 74 6.02 -16.11 0.27
C LYS A 74 7.18 -15.14 0.02
N VAL A 75 7.81 -15.19 -1.16
CA VAL A 75 8.89 -14.24 -1.53
C VAL A 75 8.39 -12.80 -1.43
N PHE A 76 7.18 -12.51 -1.89
CA PHE A 76 6.57 -11.20 -1.72
C PHE A 76 6.32 -10.83 -0.25
N GLY A 77 5.89 -11.79 0.57
CA GLY A 77 5.73 -11.58 2.01
C GLY A 77 7.04 -11.19 2.69
N ASP A 78 8.13 -11.88 2.36
CA ASP A 78 9.48 -11.58 2.87
C ASP A 78 9.97 -10.19 2.40
N GLU A 79 9.67 -9.85 1.15
CA GLU A 79 9.94 -8.53 0.56
C GLU A 79 9.16 -7.42 1.27
N LEU A 80 7.86 -7.59 1.49
CA LEU A 80 7.01 -6.63 2.19
C LEU A 80 7.48 -6.42 3.64
N ASN A 81 7.82 -7.51 4.35
CA ASN A 81 8.37 -7.41 5.70
C ASN A 81 9.68 -6.61 5.73
N ARG A 82 10.57 -6.83 4.77
CA ARG A 82 11.81 -6.04 4.65
C ARG A 82 11.51 -4.57 4.38
N PHE A 83 10.57 -4.26 3.49
CA PHE A 83 10.16 -2.90 3.19
C PHE A 83 9.61 -2.19 4.45
N ILE A 84 8.67 -2.81 5.16
CA ILE A 84 8.10 -2.26 6.39
C ILE A 84 9.18 -2.06 7.47
N GLY A 85 10.06 -3.05 7.68
CA GLY A 85 11.18 -2.92 8.63
C GLY A 85 12.13 -1.77 8.29
N ARG A 86 12.39 -1.54 7.00
CA ARG A 86 13.19 -0.38 6.54
C ARG A 86 12.46 0.94 6.68
N LEU A 87 11.15 1.00 6.45
CA LEU A 87 10.37 2.20 6.70
C LEU A 87 10.41 2.59 8.18
N GLN A 88 10.26 1.61 9.07
CA GLN A 88 10.31 1.83 10.51
C GLN A 88 11.70 2.30 10.98
N SER A 89 12.79 1.78 10.39
CA SER A 89 14.15 2.21 10.76
C SER A 89 14.56 3.55 10.17
N THR A 90 14.10 3.87 8.96
CA THR A 90 14.40 5.12 8.25
C THR A 90 13.65 6.29 8.89
N THR A 91 12.43 6.05 9.36
CA THR A 91 11.59 7.10 9.95
C THR A 91 11.67 7.05 11.47
N ARG A 92 12.60 7.82 12.07
CA ARG A 92 12.70 8.01 13.53
C ARG A 92 11.48 8.74 14.16
N ARG A 93 10.52 9.17 13.35
CA ARG A 93 9.24 9.79 13.70
C ARG A 93 8.12 9.02 13.00
N GLU A 94 6.89 9.12 13.49
CA GLU A 94 5.71 8.59 12.80
C GLU A 94 5.74 9.06 11.32
N LEU A 95 5.93 8.10 10.41
CA LEU A 95 5.85 8.37 8.99
C LEU A 95 4.39 8.68 8.68
N GLU A 96 4.13 9.93 8.32
CA GLU A 96 2.85 10.35 7.73
C GLU A 96 2.52 9.40 6.56
N PRO A 97 1.50 8.55 6.67
CA PRO A 97 1.12 7.59 5.63
C PRO A 97 0.87 8.24 4.27
N ARG A 98 0.47 9.52 4.30
CA ARG A 98 0.32 10.38 3.13
C ARG A 98 1.61 10.53 2.32
N LYS A 99 2.79 10.60 2.95
CA LYS A 99 4.07 10.75 2.23
C LYS A 99 4.34 9.56 1.31
N LEU A 100 4.03 8.35 1.74
CA LEU A 100 4.15 7.14 0.92
C LEU A 100 3.25 7.23 -0.31
N PHE A 101 2.00 7.67 -0.10
CA PHE A 101 1.03 7.81 -1.18
C PHE A 101 1.42 8.92 -2.17
N ASP A 102 1.91 10.06 -1.67
CA ASP A 102 2.38 11.16 -2.51
C ASP A 102 3.56 10.74 -3.41
N VAL A 103 4.45 9.86 -2.93
CA VAL A 103 5.49 9.26 -3.77
C VAL A 103 4.89 8.44 -4.91
N LEU A 104 3.84 7.64 -4.64
CA LEU A 104 3.14 6.89 -5.69
C LEU A 104 2.44 7.81 -6.69
N VAL A 105 1.85 8.91 -6.24
CA VAL A 105 1.22 9.90 -7.12
C VAL A 105 2.26 10.55 -8.04
N ARG A 106 3.45 10.90 -7.52
CA ARG A 106 4.56 11.40 -8.33
C ARG A 106 5.04 10.36 -9.34
N LEU A 107 5.23 9.11 -8.90
CA LEU A 107 5.60 8.01 -9.80
C LEU A 107 4.59 7.81 -10.93
N GLY A 108 3.28 7.82 -10.61
CA GLY A 108 2.23 7.71 -11.62
C GLY A 108 2.26 8.86 -12.65
N THR A 109 2.59 10.06 -12.20
CA THR A 109 2.79 11.24 -13.06
C THR A 109 4.02 11.07 -13.96
N ASP A 110 5.12 10.58 -13.42
CA ASP A 110 6.36 10.34 -14.15
C ASP A 110 6.20 9.28 -15.25
N ILE A 111 5.47 8.20 -14.96
CA ILE A 111 5.12 7.16 -15.93
C ILE A 111 4.27 7.74 -17.08
N GLN A 112 3.25 8.54 -16.75
CA GLN A 112 2.36 9.13 -17.77
C GLN A 112 3.08 10.12 -18.68
N ASN A 113 4.06 10.83 -18.13
CA ASN A 113 4.90 11.76 -18.88
C ASN A 113 6.02 11.07 -19.66
N GLY A 114 6.11 9.73 -19.61
CA GLY A 114 7.12 8.96 -20.34
C GLY A 114 8.55 9.22 -19.88
N LYS A 115 8.76 9.54 -18.60
CA LYS A 115 10.12 9.76 -18.08
C LYS A 115 10.95 8.47 -18.17
N ALA A 116 12.19 8.59 -18.62
CA ALA A 116 13.10 7.45 -18.79
C ALA A 116 13.52 6.79 -17.46
N ALA A 117 13.44 7.51 -16.34
CA ALA A 117 13.92 7.07 -15.03
C ALA A 117 12.77 6.57 -14.13
N VAL A 118 11.95 5.64 -14.62
CA VAL A 118 10.92 4.96 -13.81
C VAL A 118 11.46 3.59 -13.33
N PRO A 119 11.20 3.19 -12.07
CA PRO A 119 11.62 1.90 -11.54
C PRO A 119 10.98 0.73 -12.30
N LYS A 120 11.62 -0.44 -12.28
CA LYS A 120 10.97 -1.67 -12.74
C LYS A 120 9.77 -2.02 -11.84
N PRO A 121 8.83 -2.86 -12.33
CA PRO A 121 7.64 -3.23 -11.55
C PRO A 121 7.93 -3.84 -10.17
N ASP A 122 9.06 -4.50 -9.99
CA ASP A 122 9.53 -5.13 -8.75
C ASP A 122 10.45 -4.23 -7.91
N GLU A 123 10.69 -2.99 -8.32
CA GLU A 123 11.60 -2.05 -7.66
C GLU A 123 10.87 -0.86 -6.99
N ILE A 124 9.53 -0.90 -6.90
CA ILE A 124 8.71 0.20 -6.38
C ILE A 124 8.98 0.45 -4.89
N PHE A 125 9.13 -0.60 -4.08
CA PHE A 125 9.50 -0.45 -2.67
C PHE A 125 10.84 0.27 -2.49
N GLU A 126 11.86 -0.08 -3.27
CA GLU A 126 13.16 0.58 -3.23
C GLU A 126 13.09 2.03 -3.72
N TYR A 127 12.33 2.28 -4.78
CA TYR A 127 12.08 3.63 -5.27
C TYR A 127 11.42 4.50 -4.20
N VAL A 128 10.41 3.97 -3.51
CA VAL A 128 9.71 4.69 -2.44
C VAL A 128 10.66 5.01 -1.30
N LEU A 129 11.44 4.03 -0.82
CA LEU A 129 12.40 4.23 0.26
C LEU A 129 13.47 5.29 -0.08
N LYS A 130 13.91 5.37 -1.34
CA LYS A 130 14.86 6.40 -1.79
C LYS A 130 14.25 7.79 -1.96
N SER A 131 12.92 7.86 -2.02
CA SER A 131 12.16 9.09 -2.30
C SER A 131 11.51 9.71 -1.06
N LEU A 132 11.71 9.09 0.11
CA LEU A 132 11.28 9.55 1.44
C LEU A 132 12.38 10.35 2.13
#